data_AF-A0A4R9M0S8-F1
#
_entry.id   AF-A0A4R9M0S8-F1
#
_cell.length_a   1.000
_cell.length_b   1.000
_cell.length_c   1.000
_cell.angle_alpha   90.00
_cell.angle_beta   90.00
_cell.angle_gamma   90.00
#
_symmetry.space_group_name_H-M   'P 1'
#
loop_
_entity.id
_entity.type
_entity.pdbx_description
1 polymer ?
#
loop_
_entity_poly.entity_id
_entity_poly.type
_entity_poly.pdbx_seq_one_letter_code
_entity_poly.pdbx_strand_id
1 'polypeptide(L)'
;MSEANHPSQSTSSITDIKRIAVCGGSLGRERRSYIRGQVVDIGITDLMRAEGLWDLVTGLFSGDERRITPFLDFSLAPVRKPVLRIEIYNDIGHKIFTSAKVKADEDGFFSCEIRDRLPVGKHTFHVILEGLDSFRQYSKDLAHLNSNEDSILGKTTIVGKGKLRILAEEYTGLIVTSDIDQTYLATDIHSGKGKFTTLFETPEQKRALPGMPELYRQLRRSLNNAPLAFISASPHFFRRTMLATIANHKIEIESLHLKYLEGTIKGVFDKVIDTIFNPIDFLQNGFKPAWSRTKKFLGASYQSLFDQMSYKLSILLYDRVFQPTHSQEILMGDNTESDYMIFTLYQLICLGKIEGDALEDYLYELNFLGRDAITRDAAKRIRKLGEENIRIHGRINPVSLSLINQTEKGPKHEEMKKLVMEALPQGVWDQVFKKEDAFFGTEGALGMSVILHSKGHLEFAQVFPVVGEMIGKWVAGGTVIDETQILSGLDNLTVPEFAEGDRKMLKDLLEKAFKGTI
;
A
#
# COMPACT_ATOMS: atom_id res chain seq x y z
N MET A 1 17.84 -40.61 -38.56
CA MET A 1 18.03 -39.78 -37.34
C MET A 1 17.34 -38.45 -37.62
N SER A 2 16.14 -38.28 -37.10
CA SER A 2 15.32 -37.08 -37.26
C SER A 2 15.65 -36.10 -36.14
N GLU A 3 16.15 -34.93 -36.50
CA GLU A 3 16.32 -33.79 -35.59
C GLU A 3 14.94 -33.33 -35.10
N ALA A 4 14.75 -33.35 -33.78
CA ALA A 4 13.58 -32.82 -33.14
C ALA A 4 13.65 -31.28 -33.17
N ASN A 5 12.76 -30.65 -33.93
CA ASN A 5 12.49 -29.23 -33.87
C ASN A 5 12.05 -28.87 -32.44
N HIS A 6 12.85 -28.08 -31.73
CA HIS A 6 12.38 -27.32 -30.58
C HIS A 6 11.34 -26.30 -31.08
N PRO A 7 10.13 -26.26 -30.50
CA PRO A 7 9.16 -25.23 -30.87
C PRO A 7 9.68 -23.88 -30.38
N SER A 8 9.99 -22.98 -31.32
CA SER A 8 10.19 -21.57 -31.08
C SER A 8 8.98 -21.02 -30.32
N GLN A 9 9.18 -20.43 -29.14
CA GLN A 9 8.14 -19.65 -28.47
C GLN A 9 7.65 -18.57 -29.43
N SER A 10 6.44 -18.73 -29.95
CA SER A 10 5.78 -17.71 -30.75
C SER A 10 5.64 -16.46 -29.88
N THR A 11 6.39 -15.41 -30.21
CA THR A 11 6.09 -14.07 -29.72
C THR A 11 4.71 -13.71 -30.24
N SER A 12 3.68 -13.90 -29.41
CA SER A 12 2.31 -13.54 -29.75
C SER A 12 2.27 -12.05 -30.04
N SER A 13 2.12 -11.67 -31.30
CA SER A 13 2.03 -10.27 -31.70
C SER A 13 0.83 -9.63 -31.02
N ILE A 14 1.01 -8.44 -30.45
CA ILE A 14 -0.09 -7.60 -29.95
C ILE A 14 -1.01 -7.30 -31.15
N THR A 15 -2.28 -7.66 -31.03
CA THR A 15 -3.27 -7.49 -32.11
C THR A 15 -4.28 -6.39 -31.83
N ASP A 16 -4.40 -5.93 -30.58
CA ASP A 16 -5.32 -4.86 -30.19
C ASP A 16 -4.92 -4.18 -28.87
N ILE A 17 -5.72 -3.22 -28.41
CA ILE A 17 -5.59 -2.54 -27.12
C ILE A 17 -6.87 -2.71 -26.30
N LYS A 18 -6.73 -3.01 -25.00
CA LYS A 18 -7.82 -2.98 -24.03
C LYS A 18 -7.59 -1.89 -23.00
N ARG A 19 -8.63 -1.11 -22.72
CA ARG A 19 -8.62 -0.11 -21.63
C ARG A 19 -9.01 -0.75 -20.32
N ILE A 20 -8.21 -0.52 -19.30
CA ILE A 20 -8.45 -1.01 -17.95
C ILE A 20 -8.32 0.13 -16.94
N ALA A 21 -9.27 0.23 -16.02
CA ALA A 21 -9.19 1.10 -14.86
C ALA A 21 -8.67 0.31 -13.65
N VAL A 22 -7.43 0.57 -13.24
CA VAL A 22 -6.82 -0.08 -12.09
C VAL A 22 -7.10 0.73 -10.82
N CYS A 23 -7.82 0.12 -9.88
CA CYS A 23 -8.31 0.78 -8.68
C CYS A 23 -7.74 0.14 -7.41
N GLY A 24 -7.66 0.92 -6.32
CA GLY A 24 -7.11 0.45 -5.04
C GLY A 24 -8.12 -0.12 -4.06
N GLY A 25 -9.42 -0.15 -4.40
CA GLY A 25 -10.48 -0.27 -3.39
C GLY A 25 -10.66 1.02 -2.59
N SER A 26 -11.64 1.03 -1.69
CA SER A 26 -11.93 2.18 -0.83
C SER A 26 -12.68 1.81 0.45
N LEU A 27 -12.42 2.58 1.50
CA LEU A 27 -13.15 2.59 2.75
C LEU A 27 -13.78 3.97 2.93
N GLY A 28 -15.06 4.01 3.25
CA GLY A 28 -15.76 5.25 3.57
C GLY A 28 -16.82 5.06 4.63
N ARG A 29 -17.60 6.10 4.85
CA ARG A 29 -18.76 6.13 5.76
C ARG A 29 -20.01 6.56 5.01
N GLU A 30 -21.17 6.34 5.64
CA GLU A 30 -22.48 6.50 4.99
C GLU A 30 -22.60 7.77 4.16
N ARG A 31 -22.16 8.93 4.66
CA ARG A 31 -22.32 10.23 3.97
C ARG A 31 -21.05 10.76 3.32
N ARG A 32 -19.96 9.99 3.34
CA ARG A 32 -18.71 10.41 2.73
C ARG A 32 -17.87 9.20 2.35
N SER A 33 -17.70 8.99 1.05
CA SER A 33 -16.78 7.98 0.51
C SER A 33 -16.08 8.54 -0.72
N TYR A 34 -15.10 7.82 -1.24
CA TYR A 34 -14.43 8.20 -2.47
C TYR A 34 -14.01 6.97 -3.27
N ILE A 35 -13.85 7.12 -4.58
CA ILE A 35 -13.29 6.10 -5.45
C ILE A 35 -12.21 6.74 -6.30
N ARG A 36 -11.04 6.09 -6.39
CA ARG A 36 -9.91 6.57 -7.20
C ARG A 36 -9.25 5.43 -7.96
N GLY A 37 -8.63 5.78 -9.08
CA GLY A 37 -7.92 4.83 -9.92
C GLY A 37 -7.18 5.52 -11.05
N GLN A 38 -6.66 4.71 -11.95
CA GLN A 38 -6.02 5.16 -13.19
C GLN A 38 -6.54 4.32 -14.36
N VAL A 39 -6.83 4.97 -15.47
CA VAL A 39 -7.17 4.29 -16.72
C VAL A 39 -5.95 4.18 -17.61
N VAL A 40 -5.63 2.97 -18.05
CA VAL A 40 -4.46 2.64 -18.86
C VAL A 40 -4.86 1.80 -20.08
N ASP A 41 -4.09 1.96 -21.16
CA ASP A 41 -4.14 1.11 -22.35
C ASP A 41 -3.20 -0.09 -22.16
N ILE A 42 -3.72 -1.29 -22.36
CA ILE A 42 -2.98 -2.57 -22.32
C ILE A 42 -3.00 -3.19 -23.71
N GLY A 43 -1.83 -3.52 -24.26
CA GLY A 43 -1.76 -4.32 -25.49
C GLY A 43 -2.26 -5.73 -25.26
N ILE A 44 -3.15 -6.22 -26.13
CA ILE A 44 -3.76 -7.55 -26.02
C ILE A 44 -3.51 -8.38 -27.28
N THR A 45 -3.55 -9.71 -27.11
CA THR A 45 -3.52 -10.69 -28.20
C THR A 45 -4.94 -11.14 -28.54
N ASP A 46 -5.12 -11.89 -29.63
CA ASP A 46 -6.46 -12.39 -30.03
C ASP A 46 -7.09 -13.30 -28.98
N LEU A 47 -6.29 -14.11 -28.27
CA LEU A 47 -6.74 -14.92 -27.14
C LEU A 47 -7.38 -14.05 -26.04
N MET A 48 -6.80 -12.87 -25.80
CA MET A 48 -7.21 -11.95 -24.74
C MET A 48 -8.45 -11.12 -25.11
N ARG A 49 -8.96 -11.24 -26.33
CA ARG A 49 -10.26 -10.66 -26.72
C ARG A 49 -11.45 -11.39 -26.08
N ALA A 50 -11.25 -12.64 -25.64
CA ALA A 50 -12.31 -13.44 -25.03
C ALA A 50 -12.91 -12.77 -23.79
N GLU A 51 -14.24 -12.67 -23.76
CA GLU A 51 -14.99 -12.14 -22.62
C GLU A 51 -14.92 -13.08 -21.41
N GLY A 52 -15.03 -12.52 -20.21
CA GLY A 52 -15.07 -13.28 -18.96
C GLY A 52 -13.72 -13.78 -18.42
N LEU A 53 -12.63 -13.68 -19.19
CA LEU A 53 -11.29 -14.08 -18.74
C LEU A 53 -10.48 -12.95 -18.09
N TRP A 54 -11.02 -11.73 -18.08
CA TRP A 54 -10.40 -10.58 -17.41
C TRP A 54 -10.97 -10.39 -16.02
N ASP A 55 -10.12 -10.40 -15.01
CA ASP A 55 -10.47 -9.89 -13.70
C ASP A 55 -10.39 -8.36 -13.72
N LEU A 56 -11.54 -7.70 -13.71
CA LEU A 56 -11.62 -6.24 -13.73
C LEU A 56 -11.31 -5.58 -12.38
N VAL A 57 -11.15 -6.35 -11.29
CA VAL A 57 -10.71 -5.84 -9.99
C VAL A 57 -9.19 -5.66 -9.99
N THR A 58 -8.45 -6.70 -10.40
CA THR A 58 -7.00 -6.64 -10.53
C THR A 58 -6.56 -6.00 -11.84
N GLY A 59 -7.40 -6.02 -12.87
CA GLY A 59 -7.07 -5.60 -14.21
C GLY A 59 -6.15 -6.58 -14.95
N LEU A 60 -6.18 -7.86 -14.58
CA LEU A 60 -5.32 -8.92 -15.13
C LEU A 60 -6.13 -9.91 -15.96
N PHE A 61 -5.48 -10.49 -16.97
CA PHE A 61 -6.03 -11.61 -17.72
C PHE A 61 -5.73 -12.92 -16.98
N SER A 62 -6.66 -13.86 -17.02
CA SER A 62 -6.56 -15.15 -16.35
C SER A 62 -5.23 -15.85 -16.64
N GLY A 63 -4.43 -16.10 -15.60
CA GLY A 63 -3.11 -16.73 -15.67
C GLY A 63 -1.94 -15.76 -15.51
N ASP A 64 -2.16 -14.45 -15.72
CA ASP A 64 -1.12 -13.44 -15.56
C ASP A 64 -0.84 -13.09 -14.09
N GLU A 65 -1.72 -13.47 -13.16
CA GLU A 65 -1.61 -13.14 -11.73
C GLU A 65 -0.34 -13.69 -11.09
N ARG A 66 0.27 -14.72 -11.69
CA ARG A 66 1.52 -15.33 -11.21
C ARG A 66 2.77 -14.74 -11.85
N ARG A 67 2.61 -14.05 -13.00
CA ARG A 67 3.72 -13.61 -13.86
C ARG A 67 3.85 -12.11 -13.95
N ILE A 68 2.82 -11.37 -13.56
CA ILE A 68 2.83 -9.91 -13.58
C ILE A 68 4.00 -9.37 -12.77
N THR A 69 4.67 -8.34 -13.28
CA THR A 69 5.71 -7.62 -12.55
C THR A 69 5.45 -6.13 -12.66
N PRO A 70 5.91 -5.31 -11.69
CA PRO A 70 5.75 -3.86 -11.78
C PRO A 70 6.37 -3.27 -13.05
N PHE A 71 7.40 -3.91 -13.62
CA PHE A 71 8.01 -3.51 -14.89
C PHE A 71 7.05 -3.60 -16.08
N LEU A 72 6.19 -4.63 -16.13
CA LEU A 72 5.18 -4.75 -17.18
C LEU A 72 4.16 -3.61 -17.09
N ASP A 73 3.77 -3.23 -15.87
CA ASP A 73 2.82 -2.14 -15.60
C ASP A 73 3.43 -0.75 -15.84
N PHE A 74 4.73 -0.61 -15.59
CA PHE A 74 5.44 0.64 -15.76
C PHE A 74 5.32 1.19 -17.19
N SER A 75 5.36 0.28 -18.17
CA SER A 75 5.28 0.59 -19.61
C SER A 75 3.88 0.93 -20.11
N LEU A 76 2.84 0.80 -19.27
CA LEU A 76 1.48 1.06 -19.69
C LEU A 76 1.27 2.54 -20.04
N ALA A 77 0.61 2.76 -21.17
CA ALA A 77 0.26 4.09 -21.62
C ALA A 77 -0.98 4.57 -20.88
N PRO A 78 -0.95 5.73 -20.21
CA PRO A 78 -2.15 6.30 -19.62
C PRO A 78 -3.15 6.70 -20.72
N VAL A 79 -4.44 6.54 -20.43
CA VAL A 79 -5.50 7.09 -21.27
C VAL A 79 -5.69 8.55 -20.89
N ARG A 80 -5.54 9.47 -21.84
CA ARG A 80 -5.57 10.91 -21.53
C ARG A 80 -7.00 11.42 -21.42
N LYS A 81 -7.32 12.03 -20.27
CA LYS A 81 -8.64 12.64 -19.97
C LYS A 81 -9.85 11.77 -20.34
N PRO A 82 -9.92 10.49 -19.91
CA PRO A 82 -11.14 9.71 -20.07
C PRO A 82 -12.29 10.33 -19.27
N VAL A 83 -13.48 10.25 -19.85
CA VAL A 83 -14.73 10.64 -19.20
C VAL A 83 -15.38 9.37 -18.67
N LEU A 84 -15.53 9.33 -17.36
CA LEU A 84 -15.95 8.14 -16.62
C LEU A 84 -17.30 8.37 -15.92
N ARG A 85 -17.98 7.28 -15.60
CA ARG A 85 -19.10 7.21 -14.66
C ARG A 85 -18.83 6.10 -13.67
N ILE A 86 -19.14 6.34 -12.41
CA ILE A 86 -19.00 5.36 -11.34
C ILE A 86 -20.39 4.86 -10.95
N GLU A 87 -20.58 3.55 -10.96
CA GLU A 87 -21.79 2.91 -10.48
C GLU A 87 -21.46 2.00 -9.30
N ILE A 88 -22.30 1.98 -8.26
CA ILE A 88 -22.09 1.14 -7.07
C ILE A 88 -23.21 0.13 -6.99
N TYR A 89 -22.85 -1.09 -6.64
CA TYR A 89 -23.71 -2.24 -6.52
C TYR A 89 -23.57 -2.85 -5.14
N ASN A 90 -24.70 -3.26 -4.57
CA ASN A 90 -24.70 -4.05 -3.34
C ASN A 90 -24.23 -5.50 -3.59
N ASP A 91 -24.17 -6.29 -2.53
CA ASP A 91 -23.80 -7.70 -2.52
C ASP A 91 -24.71 -8.61 -3.36
N ILE A 92 -25.97 -8.25 -3.55
CA ILE A 92 -26.94 -8.96 -4.40
C ILE A 92 -26.85 -8.52 -5.88
N GLY A 93 -26.02 -7.52 -6.20
CA GLY A 93 -25.82 -7.04 -7.56
C GLY A 93 -26.84 -6.00 -8.04
N HIS A 94 -27.60 -5.38 -7.12
CA HIS A 94 -28.46 -4.23 -7.43
C HIS A 94 -27.66 -2.94 -7.40
N LYS A 95 -27.84 -2.10 -8.44
CA LYS A 95 -27.25 -0.76 -8.48
C LYS A 95 -27.91 0.15 -7.46
N ILE A 96 -27.10 0.75 -6.59
CA ILE A 96 -27.54 1.62 -5.50
C ILE A 96 -27.11 3.07 -5.68
N PHE A 97 -26.14 3.33 -6.57
CA PHE A 97 -25.64 4.68 -6.83
C PHE A 97 -25.10 4.82 -8.25
N THR A 98 -25.15 6.05 -8.76
CA THR A 98 -24.55 6.44 -10.04
C THR A 98 -24.01 7.86 -9.93
N SER A 99 -22.73 8.05 -10.22
CA SER A 99 -22.10 9.37 -10.17
C SER A 99 -22.50 10.26 -11.34
N ALA A 100 -22.25 11.56 -11.20
CA ALA A 100 -22.06 12.44 -12.35
C ALA A 100 -20.81 12.03 -13.17
N LYS A 101 -20.61 12.67 -14.34
CA LYS A 101 -19.41 12.44 -15.16
C LYS A 101 -18.15 12.84 -14.39
N VAL A 102 -17.21 11.91 -14.30
CA VAL A 102 -15.90 12.10 -13.68
C VAL A 102 -14.89 12.28 -14.81
N LYS A 103 -14.24 13.44 -14.87
CA LYS A 103 -13.16 13.70 -15.82
C LYS A 103 -11.83 13.35 -15.17
N ALA A 104 -11.12 12.39 -15.76
CA ALA A 104 -9.76 12.08 -15.38
C ALA A 104 -8.77 13.15 -15.90
N ASP A 105 -7.56 13.14 -15.36
CA ASP A 105 -6.48 14.04 -15.77
C ASP A 105 -5.73 13.55 -17.02
N GLU A 106 -4.63 14.23 -17.35
CA GLU A 106 -3.79 13.93 -18.50
C GLU A 106 -3.10 12.56 -18.42
N ASP A 107 -2.90 12.03 -17.21
CA ASP A 107 -2.25 10.75 -16.94
C ASP A 107 -3.28 9.64 -16.63
N GLY A 108 -4.56 9.91 -16.87
CA GLY A 108 -5.67 8.97 -16.72
C GLY A 108 -6.07 8.72 -15.27
N PHE A 109 -5.55 9.48 -14.31
CA PHE A 109 -5.97 9.39 -12.92
C PHE A 109 -7.32 10.07 -12.72
N PHE A 110 -8.16 9.46 -11.90
CA PHE A 110 -9.46 10.00 -11.54
C PHE A 110 -9.72 9.82 -10.04
N SER A 111 -10.55 10.71 -9.51
CA SER A 111 -11.09 10.63 -8.16
C SER A 111 -12.55 11.08 -8.18
N CYS A 112 -13.41 10.34 -7.49
CA CYS A 112 -14.83 10.58 -7.37
C CYS A 112 -15.20 10.57 -5.89
N GLU A 113 -15.36 11.75 -5.28
CA GLU A 113 -15.93 11.88 -3.94
C GLU A 113 -17.45 11.70 -4.03
N ILE A 114 -18.01 10.92 -3.10
CA ILE A 114 -19.43 10.61 -3.02
C ILE A 114 -19.93 11.10 -1.66
N ARG A 115 -20.89 12.02 -1.71
CA ARG A 115 -21.53 12.62 -0.51
C ARG A 115 -22.95 12.11 -0.28
N ASP A 116 -23.52 11.46 -1.28
CA ASP A 116 -24.79 10.75 -1.16
C ASP A 116 -24.69 9.67 -0.09
N ARG A 117 -25.81 9.45 0.62
CA ARG A 117 -25.86 8.42 1.65
C ARG A 117 -25.82 7.04 0.98
N LEU A 118 -24.78 6.27 1.26
CA LEU A 118 -24.68 4.88 0.83
C LEU A 118 -25.05 3.92 1.99
N PRO A 119 -25.69 2.78 1.71
CA PRO A 119 -25.95 1.74 2.71
C PRO A 119 -24.66 1.24 3.36
N VAL A 120 -24.71 0.98 4.67
CA VAL A 120 -23.61 0.34 5.40
C VAL A 120 -23.39 -1.08 4.87
N GLY A 121 -22.13 -1.48 4.68
CA GLY A 121 -21.79 -2.82 4.22
C GLY A 121 -20.68 -2.85 3.18
N LYS A 122 -20.48 -4.04 2.59
CA LYS A 122 -19.54 -4.25 1.48
C LYS A 122 -20.27 -4.11 0.15
N HIS A 123 -19.66 -3.38 -0.77
CA HIS A 123 -20.18 -3.05 -2.09
C HIS A 123 -19.12 -3.28 -3.16
N THR A 124 -19.56 -3.37 -4.40
CA THR A 124 -18.68 -3.34 -5.58
C THR A 124 -18.98 -2.09 -6.38
N PHE A 125 -17.95 -1.39 -6.84
CA PHE A 125 -18.11 -0.30 -7.81
C PHE A 125 -17.62 -0.71 -9.19
N HIS A 126 -18.27 -0.16 -10.21
CA HIS A 126 -17.90 -0.30 -11.61
C HIS A 126 -17.43 1.05 -12.14
N VAL A 127 -16.31 1.05 -12.86
CA VAL A 127 -15.78 2.20 -13.60
C VAL A 127 -16.21 2.05 -15.05
N ILE A 128 -17.08 2.94 -15.49
CA ILE A 128 -17.66 2.94 -16.82
C ILE A 128 -16.98 4.03 -17.63
N LEU A 129 -16.40 3.67 -18.78
CA LEU A 129 -15.88 4.64 -19.75
C LEU A 129 -17.03 5.11 -20.64
N GLU A 130 -17.33 6.40 -20.62
CA GLU A 130 -18.37 7.02 -21.46
C GLU A 130 -17.81 7.75 -22.69
N GLY A 131 -16.52 8.04 -22.70
CA GLY A 131 -15.88 8.76 -23.79
C GLY A 131 -14.52 9.33 -23.41
N LEU A 132 -14.02 10.24 -24.25
CA LEU A 132 -12.70 10.88 -24.11
C LEU A 132 -12.84 12.39 -24.29
N ASP A 133 -12.15 13.16 -23.45
CA ASP A 133 -12.08 14.63 -23.51
C ASP A 133 -10.70 15.11 -24.01
N SER A 134 -10.06 14.31 -24.87
CA SER A 134 -8.72 14.57 -25.41
C SER A 134 -8.65 14.25 -26.90
N PHE A 135 -8.51 15.29 -27.72
CA PHE A 135 -8.31 15.15 -29.17
C PHE A 135 -7.08 14.31 -29.50
N ARG A 136 -5.98 14.46 -28.75
CA ARG A 136 -4.76 13.69 -28.98
C ARG A 136 -4.94 12.21 -28.62
N GLN A 137 -5.75 11.88 -27.61
CA GLN A 137 -6.12 10.48 -27.37
C GLN A 137 -6.98 9.95 -28.52
N TYR A 138 -7.97 10.72 -28.95
CA TYR A 138 -8.83 10.35 -30.08
C TYR A 138 -8.03 10.09 -31.36
N SER A 139 -7.04 10.94 -31.70
CA SER A 139 -6.14 10.70 -32.84
C SER A 139 -5.29 9.44 -32.69
N LYS A 140 -4.81 9.13 -31.47
CA LYS A 140 -4.08 7.89 -31.18
C LYS A 140 -4.98 6.68 -31.43
N ASP A 141 -6.22 6.72 -30.95
CA ASP A 141 -7.18 5.63 -31.12
C ASP A 141 -7.52 5.38 -32.60
N LEU A 142 -7.72 6.45 -33.38
CA LEU A 142 -7.96 6.36 -34.83
C LEU A 142 -6.82 5.64 -35.56
N ALA A 143 -5.56 5.84 -35.13
CA ALA A 143 -4.41 5.16 -35.73
C ALA A 143 -4.35 3.66 -35.43
N HIS A 144 -5.05 3.19 -34.39
CA HIS A 144 -5.14 1.77 -34.02
C HIS A 144 -6.37 1.07 -34.60
N LEU A 145 -7.27 1.79 -35.27
CA LEU A 145 -8.42 1.19 -35.95
C LEU A 145 -7.94 0.42 -37.18
N ASN A 146 -7.71 -0.89 -37.02
CA ASN A 146 -7.78 -1.80 -38.15
C ASN A 146 -9.25 -1.99 -38.53
N SER A 147 -9.51 -2.10 -39.83
CA SER A 147 -10.79 -2.18 -40.52
C SER A 147 -11.68 -3.36 -40.12
N ASN A 148 -12.17 -3.41 -38.88
CA ASN A 148 -13.27 -4.27 -38.42
C ASN A 148 -14.10 -3.51 -37.37
N GLU A 149 -15.42 -3.68 -37.43
CA GLU A 149 -16.48 -2.74 -37.02
C GLU A 149 -16.64 -2.44 -35.51
N ASP A 150 -15.80 -2.97 -34.63
CA ASP A 150 -15.91 -2.75 -33.18
C ASP A 150 -14.99 -1.63 -32.69
N SER A 151 -15.22 -0.42 -33.18
CA SER A 151 -14.48 0.74 -32.70
C SER A 151 -14.75 0.96 -31.19
N ILE A 152 -13.69 0.97 -30.39
CA ILE A 152 -13.69 1.38 -28.97
C ILE A 152 -14.18 2.84 -28.81
N LEU A 153 -14.24 3.60 -29.90
CA LEU A 153 -14.77 4.95 -29.94
C LEU A 153 -16.30 4.93 -29.76
N GLY A 154 -16.76 5.43 -28.61
CA GLY A 154 -18.17 5.73 -28.37
C GLY A 154 -19.00 4.62 -27.73
N LYS A 155 -18.44 3.43 -27.45
CA LYS A 155 -19.13 2.40 -26.66
C LYS A 155 -18.95 2.63 -25.16
N THR A 156 -20.06 2.78 -24.44
CA THR A 156 -20.07 2.75 -22.97
C THR A 156 -19.67 1.36 -22.51
N THR A 157 -18.53 1.24 -21.82
CA THR A 157 -17.99 -0.07 -21.40
C THR A 157 -17.44 -0.04 -19.99
N ILE A 158 -17.57 -1.16 -19.28
CA ILE A 158 -16.97 -1.32 -17.95
C ILE A 158 -15.48 -1.58 -18.16
N VAL A 159 -14.65 -0.63 -17.73
CA VAL A 159 -13.19 -0.71 -17.85
C VAL A 159 -12.52 -1.17 -16.55
N GLY A 160 -13.23 -1.16 -15.42
CA GLY A 160 -12.68 -1.66 -14.16
C GLY A 160 -13.75 -1.86 -13.11
N LYS A 161 -13.39 -2.61 -12.07
CA LYS A 161 -14.20 -2.83 -10.88
C LYS A 161 -13.35 -2.62 -9.64
N GLY A 162 -13.98 -2.45 -8.50
CA GLY A 162 -13.27 -2.47 -7.22
C GLY A 162 -14.22 -2.63 -6.04
N LYS A 163 -13.62 -2.84 -4.86
CA LYS A 163 -14.35 -3.02 -3.61
C LYS A 163 -14.53 -1.68 -2.90
N LEU A 164 -15.71 -1.47 -2.33
CA LEU A 164 -16.01 -0.33 -1.46
C LEU A 164 -16.65 -0.86 -0.18
N ARG A 165 -16.14 -0.45 0.98
CA ARG A 165 -16.80 -0.71 2.26
C ARG A 165 -17.30 0.59 2.86
N ILE A 166 -18.56 0.62 3.25
CA ILE A 166 -19.20 1.73 3.93
C ILE A 166 -19.42 1.34 5.39
N LEU A 167 -18.85 2.13 6.30
CA LEU A 167 -19.07 2.04 7.73
C LEU A 167 -20.23 2.95 8.15
N ALA A 168 -20.93 2.57 9.21
CA ALA A 168 -21.92 3.42 9.86
C ALA A 168 -21.26 4.67 10.45
N GLU A 169 -21.94 5.81 10.50
CA GLU A 169 -21.41 7.03 11.13
C GLU A 169 -21.13 6.81 12.64
N GLU A 170 -21.92 5.95 13.28
CA GLU A 170 -21.79 5.56 14.69
C GLU A 170 -20.81 4.41 14.93
N TYR A 171 -20.10 3.92 13.90
CA TYR A 171 -19.15 2.83 14.06
C TYR A 171 -18.02 3.21 15.01
N THR A 172 -17.88 2.43 16.11
CA THR A 172 -16.85 2.61 17.14
C THR A 172 -15.78 1.52 17.11
N GLY A 173 -15.79 0.67 16.09
CA GLY A 173 -14.84 -0.43 15.97
C GLY A 173 -13.46 0.01 15.47
N LEU A 174 -12.57 -0.97 15.33
CA LEU A 174 -11.19 -0.77 14.89
C LEU A 174 -11.06 -0.81 13.36
N ILE A 175 -10.16 0.02 12.85
CA ILE A 175 -9.66 0.01 11.48
C ILE A 175 -8.16 -0.27 11.55
N VAL A 176 -7.68 -1.21 10.75
CA VAL A 176 -6.25 -1.53 10.70
C VAL A 176 -5.65 -0.88 9.45
N THR A 177 -4.61 -0.08 9.65
CA THR A 177 -3.84 0.50 8.56
C THR A 177 -2.41 0.05 8.68
N SER A 178 -1.90 -0.61 7.64
CA SER A 178 -0.56 -1.20 7.67
C SER A 178 0.30 -0.70 6.52
N ASP A 179 1.57 -0.49 6.79
CA ASP A 179 2.59 -0.38 5.77
C ASP A 179 2.86 -1.74 5.09
N ILE A 180 3.51 -1.72 3.92
CA ILE A 180 3.89 -2.93 3.18
C ILE A 180 5.36 -3.29 3.37
N ASP A 181 6.28 -2.38 3.07
CA ASP A 181 7.69 -2.71 2.90
C ASP A 181 8.36 -2.82 4.27
N GLN A 182 9.00 -3.95 4.57
CA GLN A 182 9.53 -4.25 5.91
C GLN A 182 8.47 -4.33 7.04
N THR A 183 7.19 -4.16 6.74
CA THR A 183 6.08 -4.39 7.70
C THR A 183 5.32 -5.67 7.36
N TYR A 184 4.98 -5.87 6.09
CA TYR A 184 4.31 -7.07 5.57
C TYR A 184 5.26 -7.90 4.70
N LEU A 185 5.96 -7.25 3.76
CA LEU A 185 6.88 -7.90 2.83
C LEU A 185 8.33 -7.76 3.28
N ALA A 186 9.06 -8.86 3.15
CA ALA A 186 10.50 -8.90 3.38
C ALA A 186 11.21 -8.34 2.14
N THR A 187 11.36 -7.01 2.07
CA THR A 187 11.98 -6.34 0.92
C THR A 187 13.49 -6.15 1.15
N ASP A 188 14.36 -6.81 0.39
CA ASP A 188 15.81 -6.62 0.51
C ASP A 188 16.25 -5.21 0.03
N ILE A 189 16.27 -4.24 0.94
CA ILE A 189 16.74 -2.85 0.66
C ILE A 189 18.26 -2.78 0.41
N HIS A 190 18.97 -3.91 0.30
CA HIS A 190 20.42 -3.95 0.20
C HIS A 190 20.93 -3.34 -1.12
N SER A 191 21.42 -2.10 -1.01
CA SER A 191 22.01 -1.26 -2.07
C SER A 191 21.00 -0.77 -3.12
N GLY A 192 21.34 0.30 -3.85
CA GLY A 192 20.50 0.82 -4.94
C GLY A 192 20.10 -0.23 -6.01
N LYS A 193 20.70 -1.42 -6.00
CA LYS A 193 20.30 -2.59 -6.82
C LYS A 193 19.00 -3.25 -6.34
N GLY A 194 18.71 -3.32 -5.04
CA GLY A 194 17.52 -3.98 -4.49
C GLY A 194 16.20 -3.28 -4.85
N LYS A 195 16.20 -1.95 -4.99
CA LYS A 195 15.01 -1.20 -5.44
C LYS A 195 14.64 -1.45 -6.91
N PHE A 196 15.59 -1.91 -7.72
CA PHE A 196 15.32 -2.27 -9.12
C PHE A 196 14.87 -3.72 -9.26
N THR A 197 15.40 -4.66 -8.46
CA THR A 197 14.98 -6.07 -8.53
C THR A 197 13.51 -6.23 -8.20
N THR A 198 12.97 -5.42 -7.29
CA THR A 198 11.54 -5.44 -6.93
C THR A 198 10.59 -5.13 -8.09
N LEU A 199 11.07 -4.47 -9.15
CA LEU A 199 10.32 -4.22 -10.39
C LEU A 199 10.11 -5.48 -11.22
N PHE A 200 10.95 -6.50 -11.03
CA PHE A 200 10.93 -7.77 -11.78
C PHE A 200 10.40 -8.93 -10.94
N GLU A 201 10.14 -8.69 -9.66
CA GLU A 201 9.56 -9.69 -8.78
C GLU A 201 8.09 -9.94 -9.11
N THR A 202 7.75 -11.20 -9.35
CA THR A 202 6.36 -11.64 -9.47
C THR A 202 5.68 -11.76 -8.11
N PRO A 203 4.34 -11.87 -8.05
CA PRO A 203 3.62 -12.08 -6.80
C PRO A 203 4.07 -13.31 -6.00
N GLU A 204 4.55 -14.36 -6.67
CA GLU A 204 5.07 -15.57 -6.03
C GLU A 204 6.48 -15.38 -5.45
N GLN A 205 7.27 -14.49 -6.04
CA GLN A 205 8.62 -14.18 -5.59
C GLN A 205 8.63 -13.20 -4.42
N LYS A 206 7.58 -12.39 -4.26
CA LYS A 206 7.45 -11.45 -3.15
C LYS A 206 7.16 -12.18 -1.85
N ARG A 207 8.19 -12.28 -1.00
CA ARG A 207 8.13 -12.99 0.27
C ARG A 207 7.53 -12.10 1.35
N ALA A 208 6.50 -12.59 2.03
CA ALA A 208 6.01 -11.98 3.26
C ALA A 208 7.00 -12.24 4.41
N LEU A 209 7.03 -11.32 5.38
CA LEU A 209 7.65 -11.59 6.67
C LEU A 209 6.93 -12.79 7.32
N PRO A 210 7.67 -13.73 7.95
CA PRO A 210 7.09 -14.93 8.55
C PRO A 210 5.93 -14.60 9.51
N GLY A 211 4.79 -15.27 9.32
CA GLY A 211 3.60 -15.12 10.16
C GLY A 211 2.74 -13.88 9.89
N MET A 212 3.23 -12.87 9.15
CA MET A 212 2.46 -11.65 8.91
C MET A 212 1.15 -11.88 8.14
N PRO A 213 1.10 -12.69 7.06
CA PRO A 213 -0.17 -12.99 6.39
C PRO A 213 -1.22 -13.58 7.32
N GLU A 214 -0.87 -14.57 8.14
CA GLU A 214 -1.77 -15.16 9.12
C GLU A 214 -2.14 -14.17 10.21
N LEU A 215 -1.21 -13.31 10.66
CA LEU A 215 -1.52 -12.26 11.63
C LEU A 215 -2.62 -11.34 11.12
N TYR A 216 -2.55 -10.86 9.87
CA TYR A 216 -3.64 -10.04 9.30
C TYR A 216 -4.96 -10.80 9.22
N ARG A 217 -4.94 -12.08 8.84
CA ARG A 217 -6.15 -12.93 8.79
C ARG A 217 -6.76 -13.10 10.19
N GLN A 218 -5.93 -13.33 11.20
CA GLN A 218 -6.38 -13.53 12.59
C GLN A 218 -6.85 -12.23 13.24
N LEU A 219 -6.14 -11.13 13.02
CA LEU A 219 -6.51 -9.80 13.51
C LEU A 219 -7.89 -9.40 12.96
N ARG A 220 -8.11 -9.57 11.65
CA ARG A 220 -9.41 -9.29 11.04
C ARG A 220 -10.53 -10.14 11.64
N ARG A 221 -10.28 -11.42 11.93
CA ARG A 221 -11.25 -12.30 12.61
C ARG A 221 -11.55 -11.85 14.04
N SER A 222 -10.51 -11.53 14.80
CA SER A 222 -10.63 -11.10 16.20
C SER A 222 -11.41 -9.80 16.33
N LEU A 223 -11.16 -8.87 15.41
CA LEU A 223 -11.73 -7.53 15.41
C LEU A 223 -13.07 -7.43 14.64
N ASN A 224 -13.90 -8.48 14.68
CA ASN A 224 -15.22 -8.51 14.04
C ASN A 224 -15.20 -8.08 12.56
N ASN A 225 -14.28 -8.65 11.79
CA ASN A 225 -14.05 -8.31 10.40
C ASN A 225 -13.67 -6.83 10.22
N ALA A 226 -12.81 -6.28 11.08
CA ALA A 226 -12.29 -4.91 10.98
C ALA A 226 -11.72 -4.60 9.58
N PRO A 227 -11.95 -3.40 9.03
CA PRO A 227 -11.33 -3.01 7.77
C PRO A 227 -9.81 -3.04 7.85
N LEU A 228 -9.16 -3.45 6.76
CA LEU A 228 -7.71 -3.45 6.59
C LEU A 228 -7.33 -2.64 5.35
N ALA A 229 -6.53 -1.60 5.56
CA ALA A 229 -5.95 -0.78 4.50
C ALA A 229 -4.43 -0.95 4.47
N PHE A 230 -3.85 -1.03 3.26
CA PHE A 230 -2.40 -0.95 3.08
C PHE A 230 -1.99 0.40 2.51
N ILE A 231 -0.93 1.00 3.07
CA ILE A 231 -0.29 2.21 2.54
C ILE A 231 1.15 1.88 2.21
N SER A 232 1.62 2.20 1.01
CA SER A 232 3.03 2.08 0.65
C SER A 232 3.47 3.28 -0.19
N ALA A 233 4.70 3.72 0.05
CA ALA A 233 5.32 4.75 -0.77
C ALA A 233 5.82 4.21 -2.13
N SER A 234 5.62 2.92 -2.41
CA SER A 234 5.87 2.32 -3.71
C SER A 234 5.01 2.97 -4.81
N PRO A 235 5.55 3.11 -6.05
CA PRO A 235 4.83 3.73 -7.15
C PRO A 235 3.54 3.02 -7.54
N HIS A 236 2.58 3.76 -8.10
CA HIS A 236 1.27 3.25 -8.52
C HIS A 236 1.30 2.07 -9.50
N PHE A 237 2.35 1.92 -10.32
CA PHE A 237 2.49 0.78 -11.23
C PHE A 237 2.82 -0.55 -10.52
N PHE A 238 3.04 -0.54 -9.20
CA PHE A 238 3.06 -1.78 -8.40
C PHE A 238 1.65 -2.33 -8.11
N ARG A 239 0.58 -1.61 -8.45
CA ARG A 239 -0.79 -1.90 -8.00
C ARG A 239 -1.24 -3.30 -8.34
N ARG A 240 -1.13 -3.74 -9.60
CA ARG A 240 -1.64 -5.06 -10.02
C ARG A 240 -0.82 -6.19 -9.40
N THR A 241 0.51 -6.04 -9.34
CA THR A 241 1.40 -6.98 -8.63
C THR A 241 1.04 -7.08 -7.16
N MET A 242 0.85 -5.96 -6.46
CA MET A 242 0.51 -5.93 -5.03
C MET A 242 -0.85 -6.55 -4.75
N LEU A 243 -1.87 -6.23 -5.54
CA LEU A 243 -3.20 -6.85 -5.41
C LEU A 243 -3.12 -8.37 -5.62
N ALA A 244 -2.36 -8.83 -6.61
CA ALA A 244 -2.12 -10.26 -6.84
C ALA A 244 -1.34 -10.92 -5.69
N THR A 245 -0.31 -10.25 -5.13
CA THR A 245 0.44 -10.75 -3.96
C THR A 245 -0.46 -10.89 -2.73
N ILE A 246 -1.27 -9.88 -2.43
CA ILE A 246 -2.21 -9.86 -1.30
C ILE A 246 -3.26 -10.97 -1.47
N ALA A 247 -3.78 -11.15 -2.69
CA ALA A 247 -4.71 -12.23 -3.01
C ALA A 247 -4.06 -13.62 -2.87
N ASN A 248 -2.81 -13.80 -3.34
CA ASN A 248 -2.05 -15.04 -3.18
C ASN A 248 -1.85 -15.41 -1.70
N HIS A 249 -1.59 -14.41 -0.87
CA HIS A 249 -1.49 -14.55 0.58
C HIS A 249 -2.85 -14.65 1.30
N LYS A 250 -3.97 -14.61 0.56
CA LYS A 250 -5.35 -14.71 1.06
C LYS A 250 -5.68 -13.66 2.12
N ILE A 251 -5.15 -12.45 1.97
CA ILE A 251 -5.44 -11.33 2.85
C ILE A 251 -6.61 -10.54 2.26
N GLU A 252 -7.66 -10.32 3.04
CA GLU A 252 -8.78 -9.46 2.64
C GLU A 252 -8.49 -8.02 3.04
N ILE A 253 -8.56 -7.11 2.07
CA ILE A 253 -8.32 -5.68 2.26
C ILE A 253 -9.49 -4.86 1.71
N GLU A 254 -9.67 -3.68 2.28
CA GLU A 254 -10.60 -2.66 1.80
C GLU A 254 -9.91 -1.68 0.85
N SER A 255 -8.64 -1.34 1.09
CA SER A 255 -7.92 -0.39 0.26
C SER A 255 -6.41 -0.59 0.18
N LEU A 256 -5.82 -0.21 -0.95
CA LEU A 256 -4.39 -0.20 -1.25
C LEU A 256 -3.97 1.19 -1.78
N HIS A 257 -3.13 1.88 -1.02
CA HIS A 257 -2.67 3.23 -1.27
C HIS A 257 -1.23 3.15 -1.77
N LEU A 258 -1.02 3.54 -3.04
CA LEU A 258 0.30 3.59 -3.67
C LEU A 258 0.56 4.99 -4.21
N LYS A 259 1.83 5.36 -4.23
CA LYS A 259 2.27 6.70 -4.55
C LYS A 259 2.15 7.00 -6.04
N TYR A 260 1.46 8.09 -6.35
CA TYR A 260 1.35 8.58 -7.71
C TYR A 260 2.62 9.36 -8.06
N LEU A 261 3.27 8.99 -9.17
CA LEU A 261 4.46 9.68 -9.66
C LEU A 261 4.05 10.58 -10.81
N GLU A 262 4.40 11.86 -10.72
CA GLU A 262 4.15 12.83 -11.79
C GLU A 262 4.99 12.51 -13.04
N GLY A 263 4.50 12.96 -14.21
CA GLY A 263 5.10 12.64 -15.52
C GLY A 263 6.57 13.01 -15.67
N THR A 264 7.07 14.06 -14.99
CA THR A 264 8.50 14.42 -15.01
C THR A 264 9.37 13.38 -14.32
N ILE A 265 8.89 12.81 -13.20
CA ILE A 265 9.60 11.76 -12.44
C ILE A 265 9.57 10.46 -13.24
N LYS A 266 8.42 10.13 -13.86
CA LYS A 266 8.29 8.98 -14.76
C LYS A 266 9.30 9.07 -15.92
N GLY A 267 9.38 10.22 -16.60
CA GLY A 267 10.32 10.43 -17.71
C GLY A 267 11.82 10.37 -17.35
N VAL A 268 12.16 10.63 -16.09
CA VAL A 268 13.53 10.42 -15.59
C VAL A 268 13.78 8.93 -15.29
N PHE A 269 12.79 8.25 -14.69
CA PHE A 269 12.86 6.81 -14.41
C PHE A 269 12.95 5.98 -15.70
N ASP A 270 12.17 6.34 -16.73
CA ASP A 270 12.20 5.74 -18.08
C ASP A 270 13.65 5.68 -18.60
N LYS A 271 14.36 6.82 -18.58
CA LYS A 271 15.74 6.92 -19.06
C LYS A 271 16.73 6.08 -18.27
N VAL A 272 16.52 5.92 -16.96
CA VAL A 272 17.40 5.11 -16.10
C VAL A 272 17.22 3.63 -16.40
N ILE A 273 15.97 3.18 -16.52
CA ILE A 273 15.63 1.81 -16.90
C ILE A 273 16.18 1.51 -18.30
N ASP A 274 15.91 2.33 -19.30
CA ASP A 274 16.41 2.12 -20.67
C ASP A 274 17.94 2.01 -20.74
N THR A 275 18.65 2.74 -19.89
CA THR A 275 20.12 2.68 -19.81
C THR A 275 20.61 1.35 -19.18
N ILE A 276 19.86 0.79 -18.22
CA ILE A 276 20.20 -0.49 -17.56
C ILE A 276 19.96 -1.67 -18.51
N PHE A 277 18.93 -1.59 -19.37
CA PHE A 277 18.49 -2.70 -20.22
C PHE A 277 19.05 -2.69 -21.64
N ASN A 278 19.86 -1.70 -22.03
CA ASN A 278 20.57 -1.72 -23.31
C ASN A 278 21.86 -2.56 -23.22
N PRO A 279 21.90 -3.79 -23.78
CA PRO A 279 23.04 -4.69 -23.63
C PRO A 279 24.32 -4.13 -24.28
N ILE A 280 24.19 -3.33 -25.34
CA ILE A 280 25.32 -2.74 -26.08
C ILE A 280 26.01 -1.65 -25.25
N ASP A 281 25.24 -0.78 -24.57
CA ASP A 281 25.79 0.29 -23.73
C ASP A 281 26.41 -0.25 -22.44
N PHE A 282 25.82 -1.31 -21.87
CA PHE A 282 26.35 -2.00 -20.69
C PHE A 282 27.70 -2.67 -20.98
N LEU A 283 27.84 -3.33 -22.13
CA LEU A 283 29.06 -4.03 -22.57
C LEU A 283 30.18 -3.08 -23.02
N GLN A 284 29.86 -1.95 -23.67
CA GLN A 284 30.88 -1.06 -24.24
C GLN A 284 31.44 -0.03 -23.24
N ASN A 285 30.60 0.50 -22.34
CA ASN A 285 30.97 1.67 -21.52
C ASN A 285 31.29 1.34 -20.05
N GLY A 286 31.00 0.12 -19.61
CA GLY A 286 31.13 -0.30 -18.21
C GLY A 286 30.32 0.57 -17.23
N PHE A 287 30.38 0.24 -15.94
CA PHE A 287 29.52 0.81 -14.90
C PHE A 287 29.67 2.34 -14.68
N LYS A 288 30.65 3.04 -15.28
CA LYS A 288 31.06 4.40 -14.89
C LYS A 288 30.16 5.55 -15.41
N PRO A 289 29.75 5.61 -16.69
CA PRO A 289 28.93 6.72 -17.18
C PRO A 289 27.48 6.63 -16.68
N ALA A 290 26.92 5.42 -16.60
CA ALA A 290 25.61 5.15 -16.00
C ALA A 290 25.56 5.62 -14.54
N TRP A 291 26.59 5.31 -13.74
CA TRP A 291 26.70 5.69 -12.34
C TRP A 291 26.67 7.21 -12.10
N SER A 292 27.22 8.03 -13.00
CA SER A 292 27.19 9.50 -12.87
C SER A 292 25.79 10.09 -13.03
N ARG A 293 24.97 9.52 -13.92
CA ARG A 293 23.55 9.88 -14.11
C ARG A 293 22.67 9.31 -12.99
N THR A 294 22.96 8.08 -12.56
CA THR A 294 22.35 7.47 -11.37
C THR A 294 22.70 8.24 -10.09
N LYS A 295 23.85 8.92 -9.99
CA LYS A 295 24.20 9.76 -8.83
C LYS A 295 23.35 11.04 -8.75
N LYS A 296 22.94 11.58 -9.90
CA LYS A 296 21.99 12.71 -9.99
C LYS A 296 20.56 12.26 -9.67
N PHE A 297 20.18 11.05 -10.09
CA PHE A 297 18.98 10.35 -9.65
C PHE A 297 19.03 10.00 -8.16
N LEU A 298 20.21 9.67 -7.61
CA LEU A 298 20.39 9.42 -6.19
C LEU A 298 20.20 10.73 -5.41
N GLY A 299 20.76 11.83 -5.88
CA GLY A 299 20.48 13.21 -5.44
C GLY A 299 18.98 13.56 -5.40
N ALA A 300 18.23 13.23 -6.46
CA ALA A 300 16.77 13.39 -6.51
C ALA A 300 15.99 12.32 -5.71
N SER A 301 16.59 11.15 -5.46
CA SER A 301 16.02 10.11 -4.60
C SER A 301 16.24 10.37 -3.11
N TYR A 302 17.20 11.23 -2.74
CA TYR A 302 17.23 11.86 -1.42
C TYR A 302 15.99 12.74 -1.23
N GLN A 303 15.53 13.44 -2.28
CA GLN A 303 14.25 14.14 -2.28
C GLN A 303 13.03 13.19 -2.27
N SER A 304 13.19 11.94 -2.74
CA SER A 304 12.12 10.93 -2.74
C SER A 304 11.82 10.31 -1.36
N LEU A 305 12.70 10.50 -0.36
CA LEU A 305 12.49 10.03 1.02
C LEU A 305 11.58 11.00 1.82
N PHE A 306 11.62 12.31 1.56
CA PHE A 306 10.62 13.29 2.07
C PHE A 306 9.22 13.08 1.55
N ASP A 307 9.20 12.61 0.32
CA ASP A 307 8.02 12.27 -0.42
C ASP A 307 7.45 10.91 0.05
N GLN A 308 8.08 10.20 1.00
CA GLN A 308 7.45 9.06 1.69
C GLN A 308 6.69 9.52 2.93
N MET A 309 7.34 10.29 3.82
CA MET A 309 6.71 10.81 5.05
C MET A 309 5.51 11.71 4.74
N SER A 310 5.69 12.69 3.86
CA SER A 310 4.60 13.59 3.46
C SER A 310 3.45 12.84 2.77
N TYR A 311 3.76 11.83 1.95
CA TYR A 311 2.77 11.00 1.28
C TYR A 311 1.97 10.14 2.27
N LYS A 312 2.63 9.30 3.10
CA LYS A 312 1.94 8.42 4.05
C LYS A 312 1.10 9.23 5.05
N LEU A 313 1.66 10.32 5.59
CA LEU A 313 0.93 11.22 6.49
C LEU A 313 -0.28 11.88 5.81
N SER A 314 -0.13 12.33 4.55
CA SER A 314 -1.26 12.88 3.79
C SER A 314 -2.34 11.84 3.55
N ILE A 315 -1.98 10.58 3.29
CA ILE A 315 -2.95 9.49 3.09
C ILE A 315 -3.67 9.17 4.40
N LEU A 316 -2.98 9.03 5.53
CA LEU A 316 -3.61 8.79 6.83
C LEU A 316 -4.63 9.88 7.16
N LEU A 317 -4.23 11.16 7.03
CA LEU A 317 -5.13 12.28 7.25
C LEU A 317 -6.27 12.33 6.21
N TYR A 318 -6.01 11.97 4.96
CA TYR A 318 -7.05 11.94 3.92
C TYR A 318 -8.07 10.84 4.19
N ASP A 319 -7.63 9.63 4.54
CA ASP A 319 -8.53 8.51 4.84
C ASP A 319 -9.37 8.81 6.09
N ARG A 320 -8.78 9.45 7.10
CA ARG A 320 -9.48 9.82 8.33
C ARG A 320 -10.75 10.65 8.06
N VAL A 321 -10.71 11.56 7.09
CA VAL A 321 -11.87 12.38 6.66
C VAL A 321 -13.09 11.52 6.26
N PHE A 322 -12.85 10.32 5.73
CA PHE A 322 -13.85 9.36 5.27
C PHE A 322 -14.17 8.27 6.31
N GLN A 323 -13.43 8.21 7.41
CA GLN A 323 -13.70 7.28 8.50
C GLN A 323 -14.70 7.87 9.53
N PRO A 324 -15.45 7.02 10.25
CA PRO A 324 -16.36 7.46 11.32
C PRO A 324 -15.62 8.15 12.48
N THR A 325 -16.25 9.15 13.12
CA THR A 325 -15.61 9.96 14.18
C THR A 325 -15.14 9.16 15.38
N HIS A 326 -15.86 8.11 15.76
CA HIS A 326 -15.53 7.31 16.94
C HIS A 326 -14.85 5.98 16.59
N SER A 327 -14.51 5.74 15.32
CA SER A 327 -13.68 4.58 14.97
C SER A 327 -12.27 4.77 15.51
N GLN A 328 -11.66 3.66 15.93
CA GLN A 328 -10.28 3.62 16.40
C GLN A 328 -9.38 2.99 15.34
N GLU A 329 -8.07 3.25 15.43
CA GLU A 329 -7.09 2.77 14.45
C GLU A 329 -5.94 2.00 15.11
N ILE A 330 -5.61 0.86 14.51
CA ILE A 330 -4.33 0.16 14.73
C ILE A 330 -3.43 0.48 13.55
N LEU A 331 -2.30 1.11 13.81
CA LEU A 331 -1.30 1.43 12.80
C LEU A 331 -0.14 0.43 12.90
N MET A 332 0.28 -0.12 11.76
CA MET A 332 1.38 -1.06 11.68
C MET A 332 2.40 -0.54 10.67
N GLY A 333 3.66 -0.44 11.07
CA GLY A 333 4.73 0.13 10.26
C GLY A 333 6.08 -0.51 10.57
N ASP A 334 7.16 0.10 10.08
CA ASP A 334 8.52 -0.38 10.30
C ASP A 334 9.50 0.71 10.78
N ASN A 335 10.65 0.27 11.29
CA ASN A 335 11.68 1.17 11.80
C ASN A 335 12.62 1.73 10.72
N THR A 336 12.52 1.32 9.45
CA THR A 336 13.37 1.81 8.36
C THR A 336 12.77 3.01 7.62
N GLU A 337 11.44 3.07 7.41
CA GLU A 337 10.76 4.13 6.66
C GLU A 337 10.15 5.26 7.52
N SER A 338 10.65 5.48 8.74
CA SER A 338 10.16 6.54 9.64
C SER A 338 8.66 6.49 10.00
N ASP A 339 8.02 5.32 9.89
CA ASP A 339 6.60 5.14 10.22
C ASP A 339 6.28 5.54 11.66
N TYR A 340 7.20 5.29 12.60
CA TYR A 340 7.08 5.74 13.98
C TYR A 340 6.96 7.27 14.14
N MET A 341 7.64 8.06 13.29
CA MET A 341 7.47 9.51 13.24
C MET A 341 6.16 9.90 12.55
N ILE A 342 5.82 9.24 11.44
CA ILE A 342 4.58 9.49 10.68
C ILE A 342 3.34 9.25 11.56
N PHE A 343 3.29 8.13 12.27
CA PHE A 343 2.19 7.78 13.17
C PHE A 343 2.12 8.73 14.37
N THR A 344 3.27 9.18 14.89
CA THR A 344 3.29 10.19 15.96
C THR A 344 2.71 11.53 15.48
N LEU A 345 3.16 12.02 14.32
CA LEU A 345 2.65 13.26 13.73
C LEU A 345 1.16 13.18 13.42
N TYR A 346 0.69 12.07 12.87
CA TYR A 346 -0.72 11.84 12.60
C TYR A 346 -1.59 12.02 13.87
N GLN A 347 -1.19 11.39 14.98
CA GLN A 347 -1.87 11.53 16.27
C GLN A 347 -1.88 12.99 16.77
N LEU A 348 -0.73 13.67 16.70
CA LEU A 348 -0.60 15.06 17.16
C LEU A 348 -1.45 16.04 16.33
N ILE A 349 -1.51 15.84 15.01
CA ILE A 349 -2.32 16.66 14.10
C ILE A 349 -3.81 16.44 14.36
N CYS A 350 -4.26 15.19 14.52
CA CYS A 350 -5.67 14.88 14.83
C CYS A 350 -6.10 15.43 16.21
N LEU A 351 -5.19 15.47 17.18
CA LEU A 351 -5.41 16.12 18.48
C LEU A 351 -5.35 17.66 18.42
N GLY A 352 -4.93 18.24 17.29
CA GLY A 352 -4.68 19.67 17.13
C GLY A 352 -3.58 20.20 18.06
N LYS A 353 -2.55 19.39 18.32
CA LYS A 353 -1.38 19.79 19.14
C LYS A 353 -0.36 20.60 18.36
N ILE A 354 -0.36 20.44 17.04
CA ILE A 354 0.38 21.26 16.09
C ILE A 354 -0.62 21.58 14.97
N GLU A 355 -0.97 22.85 14.78
CA GLU A 355 -2.03 23.26 13.86
C GLU A 355 -1.74 24.61 13.18
N GLY A 356 -2.55 24.94 12.17
CA GLY A 356 -2.45 26.20 11.45
C GLY A 356 -1.06 26.42 10.83
N ASP A 357 -0.64 27.68 10.78
CA ASP A 357 0.64 28.04 10.15
C ASP A 357 1.84 27.45 10.91
N ALA A 358 1.73 27.25 12.23
CA ALA A 358 2.77 26.58 13.02
C ALA A 358 3.00 25.13 12.57
N LEU A 359 1.96 24.42 12.13
CA LEU A 359 2.12 23.08 11.54
C LEU A 359 2.82 23.13 10.18
N GLU A 360 2.47 24.10 9.35
CA GLU A 360 3.10 24.27 8.03
C GLU A 360 4.59 24.59 8.17
N ASP A 361 4.93 25.54 9.03
CA ASP A 361 6.30 25.96 9.31
C ASP A 361 7.10 24.80 9.94
N TYR A 362 6.54 24.12 10.93
CA TYR A 362 7.18 22.95 11.55
C TYR A 362 7.49 21.85 10.51
N LEU A 363 6.52 21.47 9.67
CA LEU A 363 6.75 20.43 8.65
C LEU A 363 7.77 20.88 7.60
N TYR A 364 7.79 22.17 7.28
CA TYR A 364 8.76 22.76 6.36
C TYR A 364 10.17 22.81 6.95
N GLU A 365 10.33 22.98 8.26
CA GLU A 365 11.64 23.02 8.92
C GLU A 365 12.12 21.65 9.41
N LEU A 366 11.21 20.68 9.52
CA LEU A 366 11.48 19.35 10.05
C LEU A 366 12.61 18.66 9.28
N ASN A 367 13.76 18.50 9.94
CA ASN A 367 14.86 17.66 9.49
C ASN A 367 14.95 16.41 10.36
N PHE A 368 14.46 15.29 9.85
CA PHE A 368 14.40 14.02 10.59
C PHE A 368 15.34 12.99 9.98
N LEU A 369 16.32 12.47 10.73
CA LEU A 369 17.34 11.52 10.27
C LEU A 369 18.25 12.04 9.13
N GLY A 370 18.62 13.33 9.18
CA GLY A 370 19.49 13.94 8.16
C GLY A 370 18.77 14.08 6.80
N ARG A 371 17.45 14.20 6.86
CA ARG A 371 16.58 14.31 5.72
C ARG A 371 16.00 15.76 5.68
N ASP A 372 16.27 16.58 4.65
CA ASP A 372 15.66 17.90 4.29
C ASP A 372 14.12 18.08 4.44
N ALA A 373 13.64 19.14 5.08
CA ALA A 373 12.35 19.82 4.89
C ALA A 373 11.27 19.26 3.90
N ILE A 374 10.03 19.00 4.37
CA ILE A 374 8.87 18.71 3.49
C ILE A 374 8.62 19.91 2.55
N THR A 375 8.18 19.67 1.31
CA THR A 375 7.84 20.78 0.39
C THR A 375 6.69 21.62 0.94
N ARG A 376 6.71 22.93 0.67
CA ARG A 376 5.68 23.84 1.17
C ARG A 376 4.26 23.47 0.72
N ASP A 377 4.12 22.95 -0.50
CA ASP A 377 2.82 22.48 -1.01
C ASP A 377 2.32 21.23 -0.27
N ALA A 378 3.22 20.30 0.07
CA ALA A 378 2.87 19.12 0.85
C ALA A 378 2.53 19.50 2.30
N ALA A 379 3.31 20.39 2.93
CA ALA A 379 3.03 20.92 4.27
C ALA A 379 1.66 21.61 4.32
N LYS A 380 1.35 22.46 3.34
CA LYS A 380 0.04 23.11 3.20
C LYS A 380 -1.11 22.11 2.98
N ARG A 381 -0.88 21.03 2.23
CA ARG A 381 -1.86 19.95 2.03
C ARG A 381 -2.14 19.23 3.36
N ILE A 382 -1.09 18.85 4.08
CA ILE A 382 -1.18 18.20 5.39
C ILE A 382 -1.93 19.10 6.38
N ARG A 383 -1.59 20.40 6.43
CA ARG A 383 -2.29 21.40 7.26
C ARG A 383 -3.79 21.44 6.97
N LYS A 384 -4.17 21.57 5.70
CA LYS A 384 -5.59 21.60 5.28
C LYS A 384 -6.34 20.31 5.64
N LEU A 385 -5.69 19.15 5.50
CA LEU A 385 -6.28 17.88 5.91
C LEU A 385 -6.43 17.79 7.42
N GLY A 386 -5.45 18.26 8.21
CA GLY A 386 -5.55 18.36 9.66
C GLY A 386 -6.71 19.24 10.11
N GLU A 387 -6.83 20.44 9.53
CA GLU A 387 -7.94 21.37 9.80
C GLU A 387 -9.31 20.76 9.46
N GLU A 388 -9.41 20.05 8.34
CA GLU A 388 -10.64 19.36 7.93
C GLU A 388 -10.98 18.20 8.89
N ASN A 389 -9.99 17.42 9.32
CA ASN A 389 -10.19 16.36 10.31
C ASN A 389 -10.68 16.92 11.65
N ILE A 390 -10.07 18.00 12.15
CA ILE A 390 -10.52 18.66 13.38
C ILE A 390 -11.94 19.20 13.23
N ARG A 391 -12.30 19.75 12.06
CA ARG A 391 -13.65 20.23 11.77
C ARG A 391 -14.69 19.12 11.81
N ILE A 392 -14.35 17.94 11.30
CA ILE A 392 -15.27 16.80 11.21
C ILE A 392 -15.37 16.05 12.54
N HIS A 393 -14.22 15.74 13.15
CA HIS A 393 -14.11 14.79 14.25
C HIS A 393 -13.92 15.48 15.61
N GLY A 394 -13.57 16.77 15.62
CA GLY A 394 -13.02 17.43 16.79
C GLY A 394 -11.56 17.03 17.04
N ARG A 395 -11.04 17.42 18.20
CA ARG A 395 -9.65 17.14 18.62
C ARG A 395 -9.59 15.76 19.31
N ILE A 396 -9.66 14.70 18.52
CA ILE A 396 -9.66 13.31 19.00
C ILE A 396 -8.44 12.59 18.44
N ASN A 397 -7.76 11.78 19.27
CA ASN A 397 -6.77 10.83 18.78
C ASN A 397 -7.50 9.57 18.30
N PRO A 398 -7.49 9.24 16.99
CA PRO A 398 -8.13 8.03 16.51
C PRO A 398 -7.29 6.77 16.78
N VAL A 399 -5.99 6.91 17.07
CA VAL A 399 -5.07 5.77 17.19
C VAL A 399 -5.19 5.14 18.57
N SER A 400 -5.52 3.84 18.59
CA SER A 400 -5.53 3.03 19.82
C SER A 400 -4.22 2.29 20.03
N LEU A 401 -3.51 1.95 18.94
CA LEU A 401 -2.24 1.24 19.01
C LEU A 401 -1.41 1.50 17.75
N SER A 402 -0.12 1.80 17.92
CA SER A 402 0.85 1.83 16.83
C SER A 402 1.96 0.81 17.08
N LEU A 403 2.15 -0.10 16.13
CA LEU A 403 3.15 -1.16 16.17
C LEU A 403 4.21 -0.93 15.10
N ILE A 404 5.48 -1.01 15.48
CA ILE A 404 6.60 -0.78 14.58
C ILE A 404 7.45 -2.04 14.53
N ASN A 405 7.55 -2.67 13.36
CA ASN A 405 8.43 -3.79 13.14
C ASN A 405 9.89 -3.34 13.27
N GLN A 406 10.60 -3.93 14.22
CA GLN A 406 12.02 -3.69 14.43
C GLN A 406 12.85 -4.61 13.53
N THR A 407 13.32 -4.05 12.42
CA THR A 407 14.34 -4.68 11.60
C THR A 407 15.74 -4.38 12.16
N GLU A 408 16.73 -5.19 11.80
CA GLU A 408 18.15 -4.95 12.16
C GLU A 408 18.71 -3.65 11.55
N LYS A 409 18.04 -3.09 10.53
CA LYS A 409 18.54 -1.96 9.75
C LYS A 409 18.10 -0.60 10.29
N GLY A 410 17.00 -0.57 11.03
CA GLY A 410 16.46 0.65 11.63
C GLY A 410 16.90 0.82 13.08
N PRO A 411 16.68 2.01 13.66
CA PRO A 411 16.86 2.26 15.09
C PRO A 411 16.04 1.29 15.94
N LYS A 412 16.57 0.96 17.12
CA LYS A 412 15.85 0.21 18.17
C LYS A 412 14.79 1.10 18.83
N HIS A 413 13.86 0.50 19.58
CA HIS A 413 12.74 1.21 20.22
C HIS A 413 13.12 2.47 20.98
N GLU A 414 14.09 2.39 21.89
CA GLU A 414 14.53 3.55 22.69
C GLU A 414 15.16 4.66 21.84
N GLU A 415 15.87 4.27 20.78
CA GLU A 415 16.44 5.22 19.83
C GLU A 415 15.34 5.89 18.98
N MET A 416 14.33 5.13 18.52
CA MET A 416 13.17 5.68 17.82
C MET A 416 12.46 6.74 18.67
N LYS A 417 12.21 6.46 19.96
CA LYS A 417 11.62 7.42 20.90
C LYS A 417 12.47 8.68 21.02
N LYS A 418 13.76 8.52 21.27
CA LYS A 418 14.70 9.63 21.39
C LYS A 418 14.67 10.52 20.14
N LEU A 419 14.78 9.92 18.95
CA LEU A 419 14.74 10.63 17.68
C LEU A 419 13.45 11.44 17.52
N VAL A 420 12.30 10.85 17.82
CA VAL A 420 11.01 11.55 17.74
C VAL A 420 10.93 12.69 18.75
N MET A 421 11.34 12.47 20.00
CA MET A 421 11.34 13.51 21.03
C MET A 421 12.24 14.69 20.68
N GLU A 422 13.41 14.44 20.09
CA GLU A 422 14.34 15.47 19.62
C GLU A 422 13.79 16.25 18.42
N ALA A 423 12.97 15.61 17.59
CA ALA A 423 12.39 16.23 16.40
C ALA A 423 11.12 17.05 16.66
N LEU A 424 10.37 16.73 17.71
CA LEU A 424 9.12 17.40 18.06
C LEU A 424 9.36 18.77 18.73
N PRO A 425 8.40 19.71 18.64
CA PRO A 425 8.45 20.94 19.41
C PRO A 425 8.51 20.66 20.92
N GLN A 426 9.22 21.53 21.66
CA GLN A 426 9.50 21.33 23.07
C GLN A 426 8.22 21.10 23.90
N GLY A 427 8.22 20.03 24.70
CA GLY A 427 7.13 19.70 25.63
C GLY A 427 5.90 19.05 24.99
N VAL A 428 5.81 18.95 23.66
CA VAL A 428 4.65 18.32 22.99
C VAL A 428 4.55 16.83 23.35
N TRP A 429 5.68 16.13 23.37
CA TRP A 429 5.70 14.71 23.75
C TRP A 429 5.15 14.49 25.16
N ASP A 430 5.65 15.20 26.16
CA ASP A 430 5.25 15.04 27.56
C ASP A 430 3.78 15.44 27.82
N GLN A 431 3.23 16.33 27.00
CA GLN A 431 1.83 16.73 27.11
C GLN A 431 0.87 15.64 26.61
N VAL A 432 1.30 14.79 25.68
CA VAL A 432 0.42 13.86 24.97
C VAL A 432 0.73 12.40 25.34
N PHE A 433 2.00 12.02 25.32
CA PHE A 433 2.46 10.63 25.40
C PHE A 433 3.11 10.27 26.74
N LYS A 434 2.89 11.05 27.79
CA LYS A 434 3.46 10.79 29.13
C LYS A 434 2.94 9.51 29.79
N LYS A 435 1.68 9.15 29.53
CA LYS A 435 1.03 7.98 30.13
C LYS A 435 1.09 6.74 29.24
N GLU A 436 1.08 6.96 27.93
CA GLU A 436 1.07 5.91 26.93
C GLU A 436 1.92 6.39 25.75
N ASP A 437 2.85 5.54 25.32
CA ASP A 437 3.73 5.85 24.21
C ASP A 437 2.96 6.02 22.90
N ALA A 438 3.46 6.87 22.02
CA ALA A 438 2.88 7.07 20.69
C ALA A 438 2.92 5.79 19.82
N PHE A 439 3.87 4.89 20.09
CA PHE A 439 4.10 3.65 19.36
C PHE A 439 4.91 2.63 20.18
N PHE A 440 4.86 1.36 19.78
CA PHE A 440 5.64 0.26 20.36
C PHE A 440 6.44 -0.46 19.27
N GLY A 441 7.77 -0.45 19.40
CA GLY A 441 8.65 -1.24 18.55
C GLY A 441 8.72 -2.69 19.03
N THR A 442 8.61 -3.66 18.11
CA THR A 442 8.71 -5.09 18.40
C THR A 442 9.11 -5.89 17.15
N GLU A 443 9.54 -7.14 17.30
CA GLU A 443 10.07 -7.95 16.20
C GLU A 443 9.00 -8.86 15.56
N GLY A 444 8.72 -8.58 14.28
CA GLY A 444 7.92 -9.41 13.39
C GLY A 444 6.50 -9.71 13.87
N ALA A 445 5.89 -10.72 13.24
CA ALA A 445 4.52 -11.13 13.56
C ALA A 445 4.38 -11.61 15.01
N LEU A 446 5.43 -12.23 15.57
CA LEU A 446 5.40 -12.79 16.91
C LEU A 446 5.35 -11.70 17.99
N GLY A 447 6.22 -10.69 17.91
CA GLY A 447 6.20 -9.55 18.81
C GLY A 447 4.91 -8.75 18.71
N MET A 448 4.44 -8.50 17.49
CA MET A 448 3.16 -7.83 17.25
C MET A 448 1.99 -8.62 17.85
N SER A 449 1.98 -9.95 17.72
CA SER A 449 0.94 -10.81 18.28
C SER A 449 0.87 -10.72 19.80
N VAL A 450 2.01 -10.68 20.49
CA VAL A 450 2.07 -10.53 21.95
C VAL A 450 1.45 -9.20 22.36
N ILE A 451 1.86 -8.09 21.75
CA ILE A 451 1.34 -6.76 22.11
C ILE A 451 -0.17 -6.64 21.78
N LEU A 452 -0.59 -7.17 20.63
CA LEU A 452 -2.01 -7.20 20.25
C LEU A 452 -2.84 -8.01 21.24
N HIS A 453 -2.32 -9.14 21.72
CA HIS A 453 -2.98 -9.92 22.76
C HIS A 453 -3.11 -9.14 24.06
N SER A 454 -2.02 -8.52 24.54
CA SER A 454 -2.03 -7.73 25.78
C SER A 454 -2.96 -6.51 25.73
N LYS A 455 -3.24 -6.00 24.52
CA LYS A 455 -4.21 -4.91 24.30
C LYS A 455 -5.64 -5.40 24.04
N GLY A 456 -5.88 -6.72 24.10
CA GLY A 456 -7.21 -7.31 23.90
C GLY A 456 -7.68 -7.29 22.44
N HIS A 457 -6.75 -7.21 21.48
CA HIS A 457 -7.04 -7.21 20.04
C HIS A 457 -6.84 -8.57 19.38
N LEU A 458 -6.31 -9.55 20.13
CA LEU A 458 -6.06 -10.91 19.68
C LEU A 458 -6.21 -11.87 20.86
N GLU A 459 -6.72 -13.07 20.63
CA GLU A 459 -6.72 -14.15 21.64
C GLU A 459 -5.48 -15.04 21.51
N PHE A 460 -5.00 -15.65 22.60
CA PHE A 460 -3.85 -16.57 22.53
C PHE A 460 -4.05 -17.71 21.52
N ALA A 461 -5.27 -18.24 21.43
CA ALA A 461 -5.64 -19.28 20.46
C ALA A 461 -5.35 -18.86 19.01
N GLN A 462 -5.43 -17.56 18.71
CA GLN A 462 -5.19 -17.00 17.39
C GLN A 462 -3.70 -16.73 17.12
N VAL A 463 -2.85 -16.73 18.15
CA VAL A 463 -1.39 -16.63 18.00
C VAL A 463 -0.79 -17.94 17.48
N PHE A 464 -1.35 -19.10 17.86
CA PHE A 464 -0.82 -20.40 17.41
C PHE A 464 -0.80 -20.58 15.89
N PRO A 465 -1.87 -20.24 15.13
CA PRO A 465 -1.80 -20.26 13.66
C PRO A 465 -0.70 -19.36 13.09
N VAL A 466 -0.46 -18.19 13.69
CA VAL A 466 0.61 -17.27 13.28
C VAL A 466 1.96 -17.95 13.44
N VAL A 467 2.21 -18.54 14.60
CA VAL A 467 3.43 -19.32 14.88
C VAL A 467 3.56 -20.51 13.93
N GLY A 468 2.46 -21.22 13.68
CA GLY A 468 2.42 -22.34 12.74
C GLY A 468 2.77 -21.94 11.30
N GLU A 469 2.36 -20.75 10.84
CA GLU A 469 2.76 -20.22 9.53
C GLU A 469 4.26 -19.83 9.49
N MET A 470 4.86 -19.48 10.64
CA MET A 470 6.28 -19.15 10.72
C MET A 470 7.17 -20.39 10.58
N ILE A 471 6.78 -21.54 11.16
CA ILE A 471 7.57 -22.77 11.11
C ILE A 471 7.80 -23.19 9.64
N GLY A 472 9.06 -23.53 9.32
CA GLY A 472 9.46 -23.92 7.97
C GLY A 472 9.70 -22.75 7.01
N LYS A 473 9.48 -21.50 7.44
CA LYS A 473 9.82 -20.32 6.63
C LYS A 473 11.29 -19.96 6.75
N TRP A 474 11.82 -19.38 5.69
CA TRP A 474 13.19 -18.88 5.64
C TRP A 474 13.26 -17.45 6.17
N VAL A 475 14.26 -17.16 7.00
CA VAL A 475 14.59 -15.80 7.45
C VAL A 475 15.86 -15.28 6.77
N ALA A 476 16.06 -13.97 6.83
CA ALA A 476 17.30 -13.33 6.40
C ALA A 476 18.48 -13.97 7.16
N GLY A 477 19.46 -14.50 6.42
CA GLY A 477 20.56 -15.31 6.99
C GLY A 477 20.54 -16.79 6.57
N GLY A 478 19.48 -17.25 5.89
CA GLY A 478 19.44 -18.59 5.31
C GLY A 478 19.14 -19.70 6.32
N THR A 479 18.59 -19.36 7.48
CA THR A 479 18.07 -20.34 8.43
C THR A 479 16.57 -20.54 8.22
N VAL A 480 16.11 -21.74 8.50
CA VAL A 480 14.68 -22.10 8.53
C VAL A 480 14.19 -21.94 9.96
N ILE A 481 13.04 -21.30 10.15
CA ILE A 481 12.41 -21.16 11.46
C ILE A 481 11.92 -22.53 11.92
N ASP A 482 12.42 -22.96 13.07
CA ASP A 482 11.97 -24.13 13.81
C ASP A 482 11.40 -23.71 15.19
N GLU A 483 10.89 -24.68 15.94
CA GLU A 483 10.32 -24.50 17.27
C GLU A 483 11.33 -23.88 18.26
N THR A 484 12.61 -24.25 18.14
CA THR A 484 13.67 -23.75 19.02
C THR A 484 13.94 -22.28 18.76
N GLN A 485 13.96 -21.87 17.49
CA GLN A 485 14.10 -20.47 17.09
C GLN A 485 12.91 -19.61 17.53
N ILE A 486 11.69 -20.14 17.49
CA ILE A 486 10.51 -19.44 18.02
C ILE A 486 10.64 -19.19 19.51
N LEU A 487 10.97 -20.22 20.29
CA LEU A 487 11.12 -20.10 21.75
C LEU A 487 12.25 -19.15 22.13
N SER A 488 13.40 -19.23 21.46
CA SER A 488 14.52 -18.30 21.64
C SER A 488 14.16 -16.88 21.19
N GLY A 489 13.36 -16.74 20.13
CA GLY A 489 12.84 -15.46 19.66
C GLY A 489 12.00 -14.75 20.72
N LEU A 490 11.10 -15.48 21.41
CA LEU A 490 10.27 -14.93 22.50
C LEU A 490 11.11 -14.35 23.63
N ASP A 491 12.22 -14.99 24.00
CA ASP A 491 13.11 -14.50 25.06
C ASP A 491 13.73 -13.14 24.71
N ASN A 492 13.96 -12.90 23.42
CA ASN A 492 14.65 -11.72 22.91
C ASN A 492 13.69 -10.65 22.34
N LEU A 493 12.37 -10.87 22.36
CA LEU A 493 11.41 -9.89 21.88
C LEU A 493 11.46 -8.61 22.72
N THR A 494 11.49 -7.48 22.02
CA THR A 494 11.18 -6.18 22.59
C THR A 494 9.66 -6.10 22.80
N VAL A 495 9.24 -6.09 24.07
CA VAL A 495 7.83 -5.86 24.44
C VAL A 495 7.75 -4.80 25.54
N PRO A 496 6.69 -3.99 25.58
CA PRO A 496 6.45 -3.06 26.68
C PRO A 496 6.12 -3.80 27.99
N GLU A 497 6.29 -3.13 29.13
CA GLU A 497 6.11 -3.71 30.47
C GLU A 497 4.74 -4.41 30.63
N PHE A 498 3.67 -3.82 30.10
CA PHE A 498 2.33 -4.39 30.19
C PHE A 498 2.16 -5.73 29.44
N ALA A 499 3.05 -6.03 28.47
CA ALA A 499 2.99 -7.22 27.64
C ALA A 499 3.98 -8.32 28.07
N GLU A 500 4.82 -8.05 29.07
CA GLU A 500 5.82 -9.00 29.57
C GLU A 500 5.21 -10.26 30.19
N GLY A 501 4.06 -10.12 30.88
CA GLY A 501 3.33 -11.27 31.42
C GLY A 501 2.85 -12.21 30.32
N ASP A 502 2.26 -11.64 29.26
CA ASP A 502 1.70 -12.40 28.15
C ASP A 502 2.78 -13.03 27.27
N ARG A 503 3.93 -12.37 27.11
CA ARG A 503 5.11 -12.94 26.45
C ARG A 503 5.55 -14.24 27.12
N LYS A 504 5.67 -14.23 28.46
CA LYS A 504 6.06 -15.40 29.26
C LYS A 504 5.00 -16.49 29.18
N MET A 505 3.73 -16.12 29.29
CA MET A 505 2.63 -17.08 29.18
C MET A 505 2.57 -17.74 27.80
N LEU A 506 2.75 -16.98 26.71
CA LEU A 506 2.81 -17.53 25.35
C LEU A 506 3.97 -18.52 25.22
N LYS A 507 5.14 -18.19 25.75
CA LYS A 507 6.30 -19.08 25.74
C LYS A 507 6.00 -20.39 26.46
N ASP A 508 5.46 -20.34 27.68
CA ASP A 508 5.11 -21.54 28.44
C ASP A 508 4.09 -22.42 27.72
N LEU A 509 3.12 -21.81 27.04
CA LEU A 509 2.11 -22.51 26.24
C LEU A 509 2.73 -23.18 25.01
N LEU A 510 3.60 -22.48 24.28
CA LEU A 510 4.29 -23.02 23.12
C LEU A 510 5.28 -24.12 23.50
N GLU A 511 6.01 -23.97 24.60
CA GLU A 511 6.87 -25.04 25.12
C GLU A 511 6.09 -26.33 25.39
N LYS A 512 4.91 -26.22 26.01
CA LYS A 512 4.03 -27.38 26.25
C LYS A 512 3.51 -27.95 24.94
N ALA A 513 3.11 -27.12 23.99
CA ALA A 513 2.62 -27.55 22.69
C ALA A 513 3.69 -28.30 21.89
N PHE A 514 4.93 -27.78 21.85
CA PHE A 514 6.04 -28.41 21.14
C PHE A 514 6.51 -29.70 21.83
N LYS A 515 6.50 -29.76 23.17
CA LYS A 515 6.83 -30.99 23.93
C LYS A 515 5.74 -32.07 23.84
N GLY A 516 4.48 -31.69 23.60
CA GLY A 516 3.33 -32.59 23.50
C GLY A 516 3.09 -33.20 22.11
N THR A 517 4.00 -33.01 21.17
CA THR A 517 3.92 -33.52 19.79
C THR A 517 4.91 -34.69 19.58
N ILE A 518 4.75 -35.77 20.36
CA ILE A 518 5.38 -37.09 20.12
C ILE A 518 4.29 -38.14 19.97
#